data_AF-A0A9D6ZP76-F1
#
_entry.id   AF-A0A9D6ZP76-F1
#
_cell.length_a   1.000
_cell.length_b   1.000
_cell.length_c   1.000
_cell.angle_alpha   90.00
_cell.angle_beta   90.00
_cell.angle_gamma   90.00
#
_symmetry.space_group_name_H-M   'P 1'
#
loop_
_entity.id
_entity.type
_entity.pdbx_description
1 polymer ?
#
loop_
_entity_poly.entity_id
_entity_poly.type
_entity_poly.pdbx_seq_one_letter_code
_entity_poly.pdbx_strand_id
1 'polypeptide(L)'
;MRRSGFSLIEVIIVIAIISILASMAVPYAAKIIDKSREETTRKEMEEISSVILGDTKIQTGGFVGDVGRLPAGIDQLNVRTAPPLPAPPQGGGGGGFLGVKIGWYGPYVNTGFDPQGYLNDAWGTAYAYGNPGAGQIRSAGPDRAMGNADDIIYPSGSVNIYGRLLVNLYVWDNTAGQYLPNPQPGAFPQMTASIAFYYSNNGNQATASIVLPPAAGPPYSFNGYHAGLHAVAGTCRLSLAGPVTSGQAVVYVPSNNQQAQLNLYLR
;
A
#
# COMPACT_ATOMS: atom_id res chain seq x y z
N MET A 1 -8.76 -63.41 -46.87
CA MET A 1 -8.67 -62.44 -45.76
C MET A 1 -10.07 -62.23 -45.20
N ARG A 2 -10.40 -62.76 -44.02
CA ARG A 2 -11.71 -62.52 -43.37
C ARG A 2 -11.68 -61.10 -42.80
N ARG A 3 -12.56 -60.23 -43.29
CA ARG A 3 -12.83 -58.92 -42.68
C ARG A 3 -13.79 -59.16 -41.52
N SER A 4 -13.31 -58.99 -40.29
CA SER A 4 -14.13 -58.97 -39.09
C SER A 4 -14.88 -57.63 -39.06
N GLY A 5 -16.17 -57.63 -39.36
CA GLY A 5 -17.02 -56.45 -39.20
C GLY A 5 -17.41 -56.27 -37.73
N PHE A 6 -17.42 -55.02 -37.26
CA PHE A 6 -17.92 -54.68 -35.92
C PHE A 6 -19.36 -55.16 -35.73
N SER A 7 -19.64 -55.77 -34.57
CA SER A 7 -20.99 -56.18 -34.19
C SER A 7 -21.81 -54.98 -33.68
N LEU A 8 -23.10 -54.95 -33.99
CA LEU A 8 -24.05 -53.95 -33.48
C LEU A 8 -24.01 -53.85 -31.94
N ILE A 9 -23.82 -54.98 -31.26
CA ILE A 9 -23.77 -55.00 -29.78
C ILE A 9 -22.50 -54.34 -29.23
N GLU A 10 -21.39 -54.41 -29.96
CA GLU A 10 -20.10 -53.86 -29.56
C GLU A 10 -20.14 -52.33 -29.60
N VAL A 11 -20.79 -51.77 -30.63
CA VAL A 11 -21.05 -50.33 -30.72
C VAL A 11 -21.99 -49.86 -29.59
N ILE A 12 -23.04 -50.64 -29.28
CA ILE A 12 -23.99 -50.31 -28.18
C ILE A 12 -23.28 -50.31 -26.81
N ILE A 13 -22.41 -51.27 -26.55
CA ILE A 13 -21.63 -51.33 -25.30
C ILE A 13 -20.66 -50.14 -25.21
N VAL A 14 -19.97 -49.79 -26.32
CA VAL A 14 -19.03 -48.66 -26.34
C VAL A 14 -19.75 -47.34 -26.05
N ILE A 15 -20.88 -47.06 -26.72
CA ILE A 15 -21.63 -45.82 -26.45
C ILE A 15 -22.18 -45.80 -25.02
N ALA A 16 -22.58 -46.95 -24.46
CA ALA A 16 -23.05 -47.04 -23.07
C ALA A 16 -21.93 -46.68 -22.07
N ILE A 17 -20.71 -47.22 -22.27
CA ILE A 17 -19.55 -46.93 -21.42
C ILE A 17 -19.14 -45.46 -21.53
N ILE A 18 -19.07 -44.91 -22.77
CA ILE A 18 -18.74 -43.50 -22.98
C ILE A 18 -19.77 -42.59 -22.31
N SER A 19 -21.06 -42.94 -22.35
CA SER A 19 -22.13 -42.16 -21.69
C SER A 19 -21.92 -42.08 -20.18
N ILE A 20 -21.58 -43.21 -19.54
CA ILE A 20 -21.34 -43.27 -18.10
C ILE A 20 -20.09 -42.47 -17.73
N LEU A 21 -19.00 -42.64 -18.47
CA LEU A 21 -17.75 -41.91 -18.22
C LEU A 21 -17.91 -40.40 -18.44
N ALA A 22 -18.58 -39.99 -19.52
CA ALA A 22 -18.85 -38.59 -19.82
C ALA A 22 -19.71 -37.93 -18.73
N SER A 23 -20.72 -38.64 -18.21
CA SER A 23 -21.56 -38.15 -17.12
C SER A 23 -20.77 -37.83 -15.85
N MET A 24 -19.73 -38.61 -15.54
CA MET A 24 -18.88 -38.35 -14.37
C MET A 24 -17.83 -37.27 -14.66
N ALA A 25 -17.27 -37.21 -15.86
CA ALA A 25 -16.16 -36.32 -16.18
C ALA A 25 -16.51 -34.82 -16.10
N VAL A 26 -17.72 -34.43 -16.52
CA VAL A 26 -18.17 -33.02 -16.58
C VAL A 26 -18.12 -32.31 -15.21
N PRO A 27 -18.75 -32.81 -14.13
CA PRO A 27 -18.71 -32.14 -12.83
C PRO A 27 -17.31 -32.07 -12.21
N TYR A 28 -16.42 -33.04 -12.49
CA TYR A 28 -15.03 -32.97 -12.04
C TYR A 28 -14.24 -31.87 -12.78
N ALA A 29 -14.41 -31.77 -14.10
CA ALA A 29 -13.79 -30.72 -14.89
C ALA A 29 -14.22 -29.33 -14.41
N ALA A 30 -15.51 -29.13 -14.13
CA ALA A 30 -16.03 -27.88 -13.59
C ALA A 30 -15.35 -27.49 -12.26
N LYS A 31 -15.23 -28.43 -11.31
CA LYS A 31 -14.55 -28.18 -10.02
C LYS A 31 -13.08 -27.80 -10.17
N ILE A 32 -12.36 -28.41 -11.11
CA ILE A 32 -10.95 -28.08 -11.38
C ILE A 32 -10.83 -26.66 -11.93
N ILE A 33 -11.73 -26.28 -12.84
CA ILE A 33 -11.77 -24.93 -13.40
C ILE A 33 -12.07 -23.91 -12.30
N ASP A 34 -13.07 -24.16 -11.46
CA ASP A 34 -13.40 -23.24 -10.36
C ASP A 34 -12.27 -23.12 -9.35
N LYS A 35 -11.55 -24.21 -9.07
CA LYS A 35 -10.37 -24.13 -8.19
C LYS A 35 -9.26 -23.27 -8.80
N SER A 36 -9.01 -23.43 -10.09
CA SER A 36 -8.03 -22.61 -10.83
C SER A 36 -8.43 -21.13 -10.85
N ARG A 37 -9.73 -20.83 -11.01
CA ARG A 37 -10.29 -19.48 -10.92
C ARG A 37 -10.13 -18.88 -9.54
N GLU A 38 -10.38 -19.65 -8.48
CA GLU A 38 -10.19 -19.22 -7.09
C GLU A 38 -8.73 -18.86 -6.80
N GLU A 39 -7.79 -19.69 -7.26
CA GLU A 39 -6.36 -19.45 -7.11
C GLU A 39 -5.90 -18.22 -7.89
N THR A 40 -6.37 -18.05 -9.13
CA THR A 40 -6.12 -16.86 -9.95
C THR A 40 -6.65 -15.60 -9.28
N THR A 41 -7.90 -15.63 -8.84
CA THR A 41 -8.58 -14.51 -8.17
C THR A 41 -7.85 -14.11 -6.89
N ARG A 42 -7.43 -15.09 -6.07
CA ARG A 42 -6.65 -14.82 -4.85
C ARG A 42 -5.33 -14.11 -5.17
N LYS A 43 -4.62 -14.61 -6.18
CA LYS A 43 -3.35 -14.01 -6.61
C LYS A 43 -3.53 -12.59 -7.14
N GLU A 44 -4.57 -12.35 -7.95
CA GLU A 44 -4.89 -11.00 -8.44
C GLU A 44 -5.22 -10.04 -7.30
N MET A 45 -6.02 -10.47 -6.32
CA MET A 45 -6.31 -9.64 -5.13
C MET A 45 -5.06 -9.35 -4.29
N GLU A 46 -4.15 -10.32 -4.16
CA GLU A 46 -2.85 -10.12 -3.52
C GLU A 46 -2.02 -9.07 -4.25
N GLU A 47 -1.94 -9.16 -5.59
CA GLU A 47 -1.24 -8.19 -6.43
C GLU A 47 -1.86 -6.79 -6.31
N ILE A 48 -3.18 -6.66 -6.43
CA ILE A 48 -3.90 -5.39 -6.27
C ILE A 48 -3.64 -4.80 -4.88
N SER A 49 -3.76 -5.60 -3.82
CA SER A 49 -3.50 -5.14 -2.45
C SER A 49 -2.04 -4.72 -2.26
N SER A 50 -1.08 -5.43 -2.87
CA SER A 50 0.34 -5.08 -2.80
C SER A 50 0.64 -3.74 -3.47
N VAL A 51 -0.04 -3.46 -4.57
CA VAL A 51 0.08 -2.19 -5.30
C VAL A 51 -0.57 -1.03 -4.53
N ILE A 52 -1.68 -1.29 -3.82
CA ILE A 52 -2.33 -0.31 -2.95
C ILE A 52 -1.41 0.08 -1.79
N LEU A 53 -0.88 -0.92 -1.07
CA LEU A 53 -0.12 -0.71 0.17
C LEU A 53 1.37 -0.45 -0.05
N GLY A 54 1.87 -0.79 -1.25
CA GLY A 54 3.28 -0.80 -1.56
C GLY A 54 4.00 -2.05 -1.03
N ASP A 55 5.30 -2.11 -1.32
CA ASP A 55 6.18 -3.19 -0.88
C ASP A 55 7.43 -2.57 -0.24
N THR A 56 7.65 -2.92 1.01
CA THR A 56 8.81 -2.51 1.80
C THR A 56 10.14 -3.02 1.25
N LYS A 57 10.14 -4.16 0.54
CA LYS A 57 11.37 -4.78 -0.01
C LYS A 57 11.96 -3.96 -1.15
N ILE A 58 11.11 -3.32 -1.94
CA ILE A 58 11.49 -2.44 -3.05
C ILE A 58 11.27 -0.96 -2.72
N GLN A 59 10.97 -0.64 -1.45
CA GLN A 59 10.74 0.71 -0.93
C GLN A 59 9.71 1.54 -1.71
N THR A 60 8.70 0.88 -2.29
CA THR A 60 7.59 1.59 -2.93
C THR A 60 6.47 1.80 -1.92
N GLY A 61 5.96 3.03 -1.84
CA GLY A 61 4.82 3.36 -0.98
C GLY A 61 3.46 2.89 -1.55
N GLY A 62 3.43 2.45 -2.81
CA GLY A 62 2.18 2.15 -3.51
C GLY A 62 1.27 3.38 -3.60
N PHE A 63 -0.01 3.14 -3.88
CA PHE A 63 -1.01 4.22 -3.89
C PHE A 63 -1.09 4.94 -2.54
N VAL A 64 -1.07 4.20 -1.44
CA VAL A 64 -1.20 4.75 -0.07
C VAL A 64 -0.04 5.67 0.28
N GLY A 65 1.19 5.31 -0.06
CA GLY A 65 2.36 6.14 0.22
C GLY A 65 2.41 7.40 -0.63
N ASP A 66 1.95 7.33 -1.87
CA ASP A 66 1.97 8.50 -2.77
C ASP A 66 0.80 9.47 -2.48
N VAL A 67 -0.39 8.95 -2.16
CA VAL A 67 -1.63 9.74 -2.02
C VAL A 67 -2.01 10.01 -0.55
N GLY A 68 -1.56 9.17 0.38
CA GLY A 68 -1.80 9.32 1.81
C GLY A 68 -3.16 8.81 2.30
N ARG A 69 -3.85 8.02 1.49
CA ARG A 69 -5.14 7.36 1.83
C ARG A 69 -5.31 6.07 1.03
N LEU A 70 -6.25 5.24 1.44
CA LEU A 70 -6.75 4.17 0.59
C LEU A 70 -7.48 4.75 -0.64
N PRO A 71 -7.45 4.05 -1.78
CA PRO A 71 -8.24 4.44 -2.94
C PRO A 71 -9.74 4.40 -2.62
N ALA A 72 -10.56 5.16 -3.35
CA ALA A 72 -12.01 5.09 -3.21
C ALA A 72 -12.60 3.82 -3.86
N GLY A 73 -11.91 3.30 -4.87
CA GLY A 73 -12.23 2.08 -5.61
C GLY A 73 -10.99 1.59 -6.34
N ILE A 74 -11.01 0.33 -6.79
CA ILE A 74 -9.87 -0.30 -7.46
C ILE A 74 -9.54 0.44 -8.76
N ASP A 75 -10.53 1.01 -9.43
CA ASP A 75 -10.38 1.85 -10.63
C ASP A 75 -9.36 2.98 -10.48
N GLN A 76 -9.23 3.51 -9.26
CA GLN A 76 -8.32 4.61 -8.95
C GLN A 76 -6.84 4.23 -9.09
N LEU A 77 -6.53 2.93 -9.22
CA LEU A 77 -5.18 2.44 -9.49
C LEU A 77 -4.73 2.73 -10.93
N ASN A 78 -5.65 2.79 -11.90
CA ASN A 78 -5.31 3.03 -13.30
C ASN A 78 -5.91 4.33 -13.85
N VAL A 79 -6.98 4.82 -13.22
CA VAL A 79 -7.69 6.04 -13.65
C VAL A 79 -7.65 7.07 -12.54
N ARG A 80 -7.27 8.30 -12.88
CA ARG A 80 -7.33 9.42 -11.94
C ARG A 80 -8.78 9.90 -11.82
N THR A 81 -9.55 9.28 -10.92
CA THR A 81 -10.98 9.57 -10.69
C THR A 81 -11.23 10.64 -9.60
N ALA A 82 -12.51 10.91 -9.32
CA ALA A 82 -12.98 12.02 -8.48
C ALA A 82 -12.96 11.72 -6.95
N PRO A 83 -12.68 12.71 -6.07
CA PRO A 83 -12.19 14.04 -6.42
C PRO A 83 -10.85 13.93 -7.13
N PRO A 84 -10.59 14.75 -8.17
CA PRO A 84 -9.39 14.62 -8.99
C PRO A 84 -8.17 14.61 -8.08
N LEU A 85 -7.45 13.50 -8.05
CA LEU A 85 -6.20 13.48 -7.32
C LEU A 85 -5.23 14.46 -7.99
N PRO A 86 -4.46 15.22 -7.22
CA PRO A 86 -3.39 16.03 -7.76
C PRO A 86 -2.46 15.17 -8.61
N ALA A 87 -2.21 15.60 -9.85
CA ALA A 87 -1.13 15.06 -10.65
C ALA A 87 0.20 15.39 -9.95
N PRO A 88 1.25 14.57 -10.11
CA PRO A 88 2.57 14.96 -9.64
C PRO A 88 2.95 16.30 -10.28
N PRO A 89 3.68 17.18 -9.57
CA PRO A 89 4.14 18.45 -10.15
C PRO A 89 4.88 18.18 -11.48
N GLN A 90 4.40 18.75 -12.59
CA GLN A 90 5.00 18.52 -13.91
C GLN A 90 6.38 19.18 -14.02
N GLY A 91 7.42 18.38 -14.26
CA GLY A 91 8.78 18.85 -14.56
C GLY A 91 9.87 18.05 -13.88
N GLY A 92 10.16 16.84 -14.37
CA GLY A 92 11.43 16.10 -14.17
C GLY A 92 11.89 15.73 -12.75
N GLY A 93 11.25 16.25 -11.70
CA GLY A 93 11.58 16.04 -10.29
C GLY A 93 10.35 16.20 -9.41
N GLY A 94 9.17 15.86 -9.95
CA GLY A 94 7.86 16.03 -9.32
C GLY A 94 7.66 15.09 -8.14
N GLY A 95 8.41 15.29 -7.06
CA GLY A 95 8.14 14.77 -5.72
C GLY A 95 7.89 15.94 -4.78
N GLY A 96 7.25 15.67 -3.66
CA GLY A 96 7.30 16.54 -2.50
C GLY A 96 8.73 16.75 -1.97
N PHE A 97 8.83 17.36 -0.81
CA PHE A 97 10.08 17.70 -0.16
C PHE A 97 11.05 16.49 -0.13
N LEU A 98 12.32 16.73 -0.49
CA LEU A 98 13.37 15.70 -0.69
C LEU A 98 13.07 14.64 -1.75
N GLY A 99 12.19 14.91 -2.72
CA GLY A 99 11.87 13.97 -3.79
C GLY A 99 10.96 12.82 -3.36
N VAL A 100 10.37 12.89 -2.16
CA VAL A 100 9.34 11.93 -1.72
C VAL A 100 8.13 12.05 -2.63
N LYS A 101 7.58 10.94 -3.12
CA LYS A 101 6.41 10.98 -4.00
C LYS A 101 5.18 11.54 -3.30
N ILE A 102 4.50 12.51 -3.93
CA ILE A 102 3.25 13.11 -3.45
C ILE A 102 2.28 13.29 -4.63
N GLY A 103 1.09 12.71 -4.55
CA GLY A 103 0.08 12.76 -5.61
C GLY A 103 -0.14 11.41 -6.26
N TRP A 104 -0.87 11.39 -7.39
CA TRP A 104 -1.17 10.15 -8.11
C TRP A 104 -0.12 9.87 -9.19
N TYR A 105 0.70 8.83 -9.02
CA TYR A 105 1.74 8.40 -9.98
C TYR A 105 1.34 7.16 -10.78
N GLY A 106 0.04 6.89 -10.89
CA GLY A 106 -0.44 5.79 -11.69
C GLY A 106 -0.07 5.94 -13.18
N PRO A 107 -0.26 4.88 -13.97
CA PRO A 107 -0.97 3.67 -13.63
C PRO A 107 -0.18 2.76 -12.67
N TYR A 108 -0.85 2.28 -11.63
CA TYR A 108 -0.26 1.45 -10.59
C TYR A 108 -0.34 -0.05 -10.90
N VAL A 109 -1.30 -0.45 -11.74
CA VAL A 109 -1.51 -1.81 -12.23
C VAL A 109 -1.22 -1.87 -13.72
N ASN A 110 -0.66 -3.00 -14.19
CA ASN A 110 -0.48 -3.23 -15.62
C ASN A 110 -1.73 -3.91 -16.17
N THR A 111 -2.44 -3.24 -17.09
CA THR A 111 -3.71 -3.74 -17.62
C THR A 111 -3.58 -4.57 -18.90
N GLY A 112 -2.37 -4.81 -19.40
CA GLY A 112 -2.18 -5.63 -20.61
C GLY A 112 -3.09 -5.20 -21.76
N PHE A 113 -3.86 -6.14 -22.33
CA PHE A 113 -4.79 -5.90 -23.43
C PHE A 113 -6.22 -5.54 -22.99
N ASP A 114 -6.58 -5.78 -21.72
CA ASP A 114 -7.89 -5.45 -21.17
C ASP A 114 -7.73 -4.32 -20.13
N PRO A 115 -8.04 -3.06 -20.50
CA PRO A 115 -7.96 -1.91 -19.61
C PRO A 115 -8.77 -2.03 -18.32
N GLN A 116 -9.72 -2.97 -18.24
CA GLN A 116 -10.59 -3.19 -17.08
C GLN A 116 -10.43 -4.59 -16.47
N GLY A 117 -9.51 -5.42 -16.96
CA GLY A 117 -9.37 -6.80 -16.52
C GLY A 117 -9.13 -6.93 -15.01
N TYR A 118 -8.37 -6.00 -14.43
CA TYR A 118 -8.07 -5.94 -12.99
C TYR A 118 -9.27 -5.57 -12.09
N LEU A 119 -10.42 -5.21 -12.66
CA LEU A 119 -11.63 -4.85 -11.92
C LEU A 119 -12.54 -6.04 -11.66
N ASN A 120 -12.34 -7.15 -12.36
CA ASN A 120 -13.21 -8.32 -12.31
C ASN A 120 -12.46 -9.54 -11.82
N ASP A 121 -13.16 -10.44 -11.14
CA ASP A 121 -12.65 -11.76 -10.78
C ASP A 121 -12.66 -12.73 -11.96
N ALA A 122 -12.11 -13.92 -11.73
CA ALA A 122 -12.00 -14.95 -12.76
C ALA A 122 -13.34 -15.56 -13.22
N TRP A 123 -14.46 -15.21 -12.57
CA TRP A 123 -15.82 -15.57 -12.99
C TRP A 123 -16.51 -14.44 -13.77
N GLY A 124 -15.85 -13.28 -13.91
CA GLY A 124 -16.33 -12.11 -14.63
C GLY A 124 -17.17 -11.15 -13.78
N THR A 125 -17.13 -11.28 -12.46
CA THR A 125 -17.86 -10.40 -11.54
C THR A 125 -16.94 -9.30 -11.04
N ALA A 126 -17.41 -8.05 -11.03
CA ALA A 126 -16.62 -6.94 -10.51
C ALA A 126 -16.29 -7.15 -9.03
N TYR A 127 -15.05 -6.88 -8.65
CA TYR A 127 -14.62 -6.88 -7.25
C TYR A 127 -15.38 -5.80 -6.45
N ALA A 128 -15.80 -6.13 -5.24
CA ALA A 128 -16.21 -5.13 -4.26
C ALA A 128 -14.99 -4.68 -3.44
N TYR A 129 -14.91 -3.38 -3.12
CA TYR A 129 -13.78 -2.79 -2.40
C TYR A 129 -14.23 -1.98 -1.20
N GLY A 130 -13.51 -2.08 -0.08
CA GLY A 130 -13.81 -1.34 1.15
C GLY A 130 -14.98 -1.90 1.98
N ASN A 131 -15.57 -3.03 1.55
CA ASN A 131 -16.66 -3.74 2.21
C ASN A 131 -16.38 -5.24 2.10
N PRO A 132 -16.23 -6.00 3.22
CA PRO A 132 -16.69 -5.72 4.58
C PRO A 132 -15.86 -4.72 5.40
N GLY A 133 -14.66 -4.36 4.96
CA GLY A 133 -13.82 -3.45 5.72
C GLY A 133 -12.83 -2.67 4.86
N ALA A 134 -12.24 -1.64 5.47
CA ALA A 134 -11.37 -0.71 4.77
C ALA A 134 -10.22 -1.45 4.06
N GLY A 135 -10.01 -1.14 2.79
CA GLY A 135 -8.93 -1.72 1.99
C GLY A 135 -9.08 -3.20 1.63
N GLN A 136 -10.19 -3.85 2.02
CA GLN A 136 -10.47 -5.24 1.62
C GLN A 136 -11.10 -5.29 0.24
N ILE A 137 -10.69 -6.30 -0.52
CA ILE A 137 -11.20 -6.69 -1.82
C ILE A 137 -12.03 -7.96 -1.63
N ARG A 138 -13.19 -8.01 -2.26
CA ARG A 138 -14.11 -9.15 -2.23
C ARG A 138 -14.45 -9.58 -3.64
N SER A 139 -14.29 -10.86 -3.93
CA SER A 139 -14.85 -11.54 -5.10
C SER A 139 -16.11 -12.28 -4.70
N ALA A 140 -17.10 -12.28 -5.61
CA ALA A 140 -18.38 -12.98 -5.45
C ALA A 140 -18.26 -14.49 -5.64
N GLY A 141 -17.08 -15.00 -6.01
CA GLY A 141 -16.85 -16.42 -6.17
C GLY A 141 -17.65 -17.08 -7.32
N PRO A 142 -17.76 -18.42 -7.29
CA PRO A 142 -18.43 -19.20 -8.33
C PRO A 142 -19.91 -18.88 -8.52
N ASP A 143 -20.63 -18.51 -7.47
CA ASP A 143 -22.07 -18.26 -7.54
C ASP A 143 -22.42 -16.84 -8.03
N ARG A 144 -21.40 -15.96 -8.11
CA ARG A 144 -21.47 -14.57 -8.57
C ARG A 144 -22.40 -13.69 -7.73
N ALA A 145 -22.69 -14.09 -6.51
CA ALA A 145 -23.42 -13.31 -5.54
C ALA A 145 -22.50 -12.83 -4.43
N MET A 146 -22.54 -11.54 -4.12
CA MET A 146 -21.82 -10.97 -2.98
C MET A 146 -22.66 -11.13 -1.71
N GLY A 147 -22.03 -11.45 -0.58
CA GLY A 147 -22.70 -11.48 0.73
C GLY A 147 -22.83 -12.86 1.35
N ASN A 148 -22.30 -13.91 0.72
CA ASN A 148 -22.48 -15.31 1.08
C ASN A 148 -21.16 -15.94 1.57
N ALA A 149 -21.13 -17.28 1.61
CA ALA A 149 -20.04 -18.06 2.19
C ALA A 149 -18.93 -18.43 1.20
N ASP A 150 -19.17 -18.34 -0.11
CA ASP A 150 -18.17 -18.65 -1.16
C ASP A 150 -17.39 -17.41 -1.61
N ASP A 151 -17.78 -16.23 -1.14
CA ASP A 151 -17.00 -15.01 -1.29
C ASP A 151 -15.55 -15.16 -0.83
N ILE A 152 -14.63 -14.66 -1.64
CA ILE A 152 -13.22 -14.63 -1.32
C ILE A 152 -12.87 -13.20 -0.91
N ILE A 153 -12.37 -13.03 0.32
CA ILE A 153 -12.01 -11.71 0.87
C ILE A 153 -10.51 -11.66 1.13
N TYR A 154 -9.86 -10.61 0.61
CA TYR A 154 -8.45 -10.35 0.83
C TYR A 154 -8.17 -8.85 1.02
N PRO A 155 -7.31 -8.45 1.98
CA PRO A 155 -6.78 -9.29 3.06
C PRO A 155 -7.88 -9.74 4.03
N SER A 156 -7.56 -10.69 4.91
CA SER A 156 -8.54 -11.31 5.83
C SER A 156 -9.14 -10.35 6.87
N GLY A 157 -8.52 -9.19 7.10
CA GLY A 157 -9.02 -8.14 7.96
C GLY A 157 -8.89 -6.76 7.32
N SER A 158 -9.54 -5.76 7.91
CA SER A 158 -9.45 -4.38 7.44
C SER A 158 -8.01 -3.88 7.50
N VAL A 159 -7.61 -3.16 6.46
CA VAL A 159 -6.28 -2.58 6.33
C VAL A 159 -6.16 -1.34 7.23
N ASN A 160 -5.17 -1.35 8.12
CA ASN A 160 -4.74 -0.16 8.83
C ASN A 160 -3.49 0.43 8.16
N ILE A 161 -3.64 1.55 7.46
CA ILE A 161 -2.53 2.22 6.79
C ILE A 161 -1.67 3.07 7.73
N TYR A 162 -2.07 3.27 8.99
CA TYR A 162 -1.43 4.23 9.87
C TYR A 162 -0.32 3.60 10.72
N GLY A 163 0.74 4.37 10.96
CA GLY A 163 1.82 4.06 11.88
C GLY A 163 2.29 5.29 12.65
N ARG A 164 3.50 5.20 13.21
CA ARG A 164 4.14 6.30 13.93
C ARG A 164 5.61 6.44 13.60
N LEU A 165 6.12 7.67 13.72
CA LEU A 165 7.52 8.00 13.62
C LEU A 165 8.02 8.57 14.95
N LEU A 166 9.14 8.04 15.44
CA LEU A 166 9.88 8.55 16.58
C LEU A 166 11.17 9.21 16.08
N VAL A 167 11.41 10.46 16.46
CA VAL A 167 12.59 11.23 16.04
C VAL A 167 13.48 11.53 17.24
N ASN A 168 14.74 11.12 17.14
CA ASN A 168 15.82 11.60 18.01
C ASN A 168 16.61 12.66 17.27
N LEU A 169 16.86 13.79 17.93
CA LEU A 169 17.72 14.85 17.42
C LEU A 169 19.17 14.63 17.87
N TYR A 170 20.10 14.83 16.96
CA TYR A 170 21.52 14.91 17.24
C TYR A 170 22.00 16.27 16.73
N VAL A 171 22.22 17.21 17.64
CA VAL A 171 22.49 18.62 17.31
C VAL A 171 23.97 18.91 17.44
N TRP A 172 24.60 19.42 16.38
CA TRP A 172 26.01 19.82 16.43
C TRP A 172 26.23 21.00 17.37
N ASP A 173 27.06 20.81 18.40
CA ASP A 173 27.54 21.88 19.26
C ASP A 173 28.91 22.36 18.77
N ASN A 174 28.96 23.62 18.31
CA ASN A 174 30.19 24.23 17.81
C ASN A 174 31.20 24.53 18.92
N THR A 175 30.76 24.66 20.18
CA THR A 175 31.64 24.90 21.32
C THR A 175 32.28 23.61 21.80
N ALA A 176 31.48 22.54 21.92
CA ALA A 176 31.96 21.24 22.37
C ALA A 176 32.57 20.38 21.25
N GLY A 177 32.32 20.72 19.97
CA GLY A 177 32.83 19.97 18.82
C GLY A 177 32.23 18.57 18.66
N GLN A 178 30.99 18.36 19.14
CA GLN A 178 30.32 17.06 19.14
C GLN A 178 28.81 17.19 18.96
N TYR A 179 28.14 16.09 18.59
CA TYR A 179 26.69 16.03 18.56
C TYR A 179 26.10 15.83 19.96
N LEU A 180 25.18 16.71 20.34
CA LEU A 180 24.35 16.59 21.54
C LEU A 180 23.08 15.79 21.22
N PRO A 181 22.84 14.64 21.88
CA PRO A 181 21.61 13.90 21.71
C PRO A 181 20.46 14.59 22.46
N ASN A 182 19.37 14.87 21.73
CA ASN A 182 18.12 15.42 22.23
C ASN A 182 18.29 16.57 23.26
N PRO A 183 18.98 17.67 22.91
CA PRO A 183 19.19 18.78 23.85
C PRO A 183 17.84 19.32 24.35
N GLN A 184 17.77 19.64 25.65
CA GLN A 184 16.56 20.05 26.34
C GLN A 184 16.67 21.46 26.93
N PRO A 185 15.56 22.20 27.06
CA PRO A 185 15.53 23.56 27.64
C PRO A 185 16.16 23.66 29.03
N GLY A 186 16.13 22.60 29.85
CA GLY A 186 16.74 22.59 31.17
C GLY A 186 18.27 22.78 31.15
N ALA A 187 18.95 22.25 30.13
CA ALA A 187 20.39 22.44 29.92
C ALA A 187 20.71 23.62 28.98
N PHE A 188 19.77 23.96 28.08
CA PHE A 188 19.90 25.04 27.12
C PHE A 188 18.67 25.97 27.17
N PRO A 189 18.57 26.90 28.14
CA PRO A 189 17.36 27.68 28.40
C PRO A 189 16.91 28.58 27.25
N GLN A 190 17.84 28.96 26.35
CA GLN A 190 17.58 29.81 25.19
C GLN A 190 17.45 29.01 23.89
N MET A 191 17.36 27.67 23.98
CA MET A 191 17.29 26.82 22.81
C MET A 191 15.92 26.91 22.12
N THR A 192 15.95 26.94 20.79
CA THR A 192 14.76 26.78 19.94
C THR A 192 15.00 25.65 18.96
N ALA A 193 14.04 24.76 18.76
CA ALA A 193 14.11 23.78 17.67
C ALA A 193 12.75 23.56 17.03
N SER A 194 12.75 23.16 15.77
CA SER A 194 11.55 22.79 15.03
C SER A 194 11.82 21.54 14.23
N ILE A 195 10.94 20.55 14.33
CA ILE A 195 10.93 19.35 13.51
C ILE A 195 9.70 19.41 12.63
N ALA A 196 9.86 19.39 11.32
CA ALA A 196 8.80 19.33 10.34
C ALA A 196 8.77 17.94 9.70
N PHE A 197 7.59 17.32 9.70
CA PHE A 197 7.27 16.06 9.04
C PHE A 197 6.38 16.34 7.83
N TYR A 198 6.88 16.05 6.63
CA TYR A 198 6.21 16.25 5.35
C TYR A 198 5.64 14.92 4.85
N TYR A 199 4.36 14.92 4.54
CA TYR A 199 3.59 13.72 4.17
C TYR A 199 2.56 14.04 3.08
N SER A 200 2.01 12.98 2.47
CA SER A 200 0.91 13.11 1.52
C SER A 200 -0.43 13.17 2.25
N ASN A 201 -1.26 14.15 1.91
CA ASN A 201 -2.61 14.26 2.41
C ASN A 201 -3.56 14.40 1.22
N ASN A 202 -4.23 13.30 0.88
CA ASN A 202 -5.10 13.23 -0.30
C ASN A 202 -4.40 13.66 -1.60
N GLY A 203 -3.12 13.29 -1.73
CA GLY A 203 -2.27 13.60 -2.88
C GLY A 203 -1.64 14.99 -2.87
N ASN A 204 -1.85 15.79 -1.82
CA ASN A 204 -1.19 17.08 -1.64
C ASN A 204 -0.13 17.01 -0.55
N GLN A 205 0.94 17.79 -0.66
CA GLN A 205 1.92 17.86 0.41
C GLN A 205 1.33 18.59 1.62
N ALA A 206 1.43 17.97 2.79
CA ALA A 206 1.10 18.56 4.07
C ALA A 206 2.30 18.49 5.02
N THR A 207 2.26 19.30 6.08
CA THR A 207 3.33 19.37 7.08
C THR A 207 2.73 19.34 8.47
N ALA A 208 3.32 18.50 9.33
CA ALA A 208 3.10 18.54 10.77
C ALA A 208 4.40 18.97 11.44
N SER A 209 4.33 19.80 12.48
CA SER A 209 5.52 20.35 13.13
C SER A 209 5.48 20.19 14.64
N ILE A 210 6.64 19.90 15.23
CA ILE A 210 6.89 19.97 16.66
C ILE A 210 7.88 21.11 16.89
N VAL A 211 7.52 22.07 17.73
CA VAL A 211 8.38 23.21 18.09
C VAL A 211 8.76 23.09 19.57
N LEU A 212 10.05 23.24 19.88
CA LEU A 212 10.60 23.19 21.24
C LEU A 212 10.69 24.61 21.85
N PRO A 213 10.43 24.79 23.17
CA PRO A 213 10.12 23.76 24.17
C PRO A 213 8.73 23.13 23.93
N PRO A 214 8.63 21.79 23.76
CA PRO A 214 7.37 21.12 23.48
C PRO A 214 6.67 20.75 24.81
N ALA A 215 5.40 20.37 24.73
CA ALA A 215 4.68 19.78 25.85
C ALA A 215 5.16 18.36 26.23
N ALA A 216 5.94 17.68 25.37
CA ALA A 216 6.41 16.30 25.57
C ALA A 216 7.88 16.12 25.17
N GLY A 217 8.66 15.41 26.00
CA GLY A 217 10.08 15.17 25.80
C GLY A 217 10.40 14.18 24.66
N PRO A 218 11.70 14.01 24.34
CA PRO A 218 12.18 13.06 23.33
C PRO A 218 11.91 11.59 23.72
N PRO A 219 11.82 10.65 22.75
CA PRO A 219 11.85 10.90 21.31
C PRO A 219 10.57 11.60 20.85
N TYR A 220 10.71 12.54 19.92
CA TYR A 220 9.57 13.31 19.42
C TYR A 220 8.72 12.44 18.50
N SER A 221 7.42 12.34 18.77
CA SER A 221 6.54 11.41 18.08
C SER A 221 5.59 12.08 17.10
N PHE A 222 5.52 11.57 15.88
CA PHE A 222 4.46 11.83 14.91
C PHE A 222 3.60 10.57 14.80
N ASN A 223 2.35 10.64 15.24
CA ASN A 223 1.46 9.47 15.36
C ASN A 223 0.30 9.57 14.36
N GLY A 224 -0.11 8.44 13.79
CA GLY A 224 -1.31 8.37 12.94
C GLY A 224 -1.07 8.79 11.49
N TYR A 225 0.14 8.53 10.96
CA TYR A 225 0.48 8.87 9.58
C TYR A 225 0.50 7.63 8.70
N HIS A 226 0.07 7.79 7.45
CA HIS A 226 -0.03 6.70 6.49
C HIS A 226 1.35 6.06 6.22
N ALA A 227 1.34 4.79 5.85
CA ALA A 227 2.55 4.09 5.46
C ALA A 227 3.12 4.65 4.16
N GLY A 228 4.44 4.62 4.03
CA GLY A 228 5.14 5.17 2.87
C GLY A 228 6.43 5.90 3.25
N LEU A 229 7.09 6.45 2.24
CA LEU A 229 8.23 7.34 2.42
C LEU A 229 7.73 8.74 2.79
N HIS A 230 8.41 9.38 3.73
CA HIS A 230 8.12 10.72 4.22
C HIS A 230 9.41 11.49 4.42
N ALA A 231 9.34 12.81 4.29
CA ALA A 231 10.49 13.66 4.51
C ALA A 231 10.41 14.34 5.87
N VAL A 232 11.55 14.45 6.54
CA VAL A 232 11.70 15.10 7.84
C VAL A 232 12.76 16.18 7.70
N ALA A 233 12.47 17.37 8.19
CA ALA A 233 13.46 18.43 8.36
C ALA A 233 13.50 18.89 9.80
N GLY A 234 14.68 19.24 10.28
CA GLY A 234 14.90 19.78 11.61
C GLY A 234 15.73 21.05 11.54
N THR A 235 15.44 21.99 12.41
CA THR A 235 16.30 23.12 12.72
C THR A 235 16.46 23.24 14.23
N CYS A 236 17.63 23.63 14.69
CA CYS A 236 17.90 23.84 16.10
C CYS A 236 18.87 25.00 16.29
N ARG A 237 18.65 25.78 17.32
CA ARG A 237 19.57 26.82 17.80
C ARG A 237 19.76 26.60 19.30
N LEU A 238 20.97 26.28 19.74
CA LEU A 238 21.26 25.94 21.15
C LEU A 238 21.32 27.18 22.07
N SER A 239 21.58 28.36 21.52
CA SER A 239 21.62 29.63 22.25
C SER A 239 21.18 30.79 21.37
N LEU A 240 20.76 31.91 21.97
CA LEU A 240 20.26 33.07 21.23
C LEU A 240 21.31 33.72 20.32
N ALA A 241 22.60 33.56 20.62
CA ALA A 241 23.71 34.06 19.80
C ALA A 241 24.36 32.99 18.93
N GLY A 242 24.05 31.70 19.16
CA GLY A 242 24.66 30.58 18.45
C GLY A 242 24.16 30.45 17.00
N PRO A 243 24.87 29.68 16.15
CA PRO A 243 24.38 29.36 14.80
C PRO A 243 23.14 28.47 14.85
N VAL A 244 22.35 28.53 13.78
CA VAL A 244 21.25 27.58 13.54
C VAL A 244 21.84 26.36 12.83
N THR A 245 21.65 25.19 13.42
CA THR A 245 21.96 23.90 12.79
C THR A 245 20.71 23.35 12.12
N SER A 246 20.90 22.62 11.03
CA SER A 246 19.78 22.05 10.27
C SER A 246 20.11 20.67 9.74
N GLY A 247 19.07 19.91 9.42
CA GLY A 247 19.23 18.56 8.90
C GLY A 247 17.93 18.07 8.32
N GLN A 248 18.05 17.09 7.43
CA GLN A 248 16.91 16.55 6.70
C GLN A 248 17.15 15.07 6.40
N ALA A 249 16.08 14.29 6.37
CA ALA A 249 16.13 12.86 6.10
C ALA A 249 14.82 12.40 5.45
N VAL A 250 14.89 11.29 4.72
CA VAL A 250 13.71 10.55 4.27
C VAL A 250 13.60 9.29 5.13
N VAL A 251 12.38 8.98 5.58
CA VAL A 251 12.10 7.82 6.43
C VAL A 251 10.87 7.09 5.92
N TYR A 252 10.91 5.76 5.97
CA TYR A 252 9.74 4.94 5.72
C TYR A 252 8.96 4.74 7.02
N VAL A 253 7.68 5.15 7.04
CA VAL A 253 6.77 4.87 8.16
C VAL A 253 5.98 3.60 7.81
N PRO A 254 6.01 2.55 8.67
CA PRO A 254 5.26 1.32 8.44
C PRO A 254 3.77 1.48 8.80
N SER A 255 2.93 0.59 8.27
CA SER A 255 1.50 0.51 8.56
C SER A 255 1.20 -0.28 9.85
N ASN A 256 -0.07 -0.60 10.12
CA ASN A 256 -0.48 -1.49 11.21
C ASN A 256 -0.03 -1.06 12.62
N ASN A 257 -0.07 0.25 12.90
CA ASN A 257 0.37 0.85 14.15
C ASN A 257 1.84 0.57 14.52
N GLN A 258 2.64 0.08 13.57
CA GLN A 258 4.07 -0.11 13.76
C GLN A 258 4.79 1.24 13.86
N GLN A 259 6.03 1.20 14.33
CA GLN A 259 6.85 2.38 14.55
C GLN A 259 8.12 2.37 13.72
N ALA A 260 8.47 3.54 13.19
CA ALA A 260 9.79 3.85 12.66
C ALA A 260 10.54 4.75 13.64
N GLN A 261 11.87 4.61 13.68
CA GLN A 261 12.75 5.49 14.45
C GLN A 261 13.75 6.16 13.52
N LEU A 262 13.88 7.48 13.64
CA LEU A 262 14.80 8.31 12.89
C LEU A 262 15.76 9.02 13.85
N ASN A 263 17.05 8.87 13.60
CA ASN A 263 18.08 9.70 14.21
C ASN A 263 18.42 10.84 13.24
N LEU A 264 17.91 12.03 13.53
CA LEU A 264 18.06 13.21 12.69
C LEU A 264 19.25 14.04 13.16
N TYR A 265 20.28 14.10 12.34
CA TYR A 265 21.50 14.86 12.61
C TYR A 265 21.36 16.28 12.05
N LEU A 266 21.56 17.28 12.92
CA LEU A 266 21.49 18.70 12.60
C LEU A 266 22.90 19.30 12.67
N ARG A 267 23.38 19.85 11.57
CA ARG A 267 24.69 20.49 11.47
C ARG A 267 24.60 21.93 10.99
#